data_AF-A0A7V3YFJ2-F1
#
_entry.id   AF-A0A7V3YFJ2-F1
#
_cell.length_a   1.000
_cell.length_b   1.000
_cell.length_c   1.000
_cell.angle_alpha   90.00
_cell.angle_beta   90.00
_cell.angle_gamma   90.00
#
_symmetry.space_group_name_H-M   'P 1'
#
loop_
_entity.id
_entity.type
_entity.pdbx_description
1 polymer ?
#
loop_
_entity_poly.entity_id
_entity_poly.type
_entity_poly.pdbx_seq_one_letter_code
_entity_poly.pdbx_strand_id
1 'polypeptide(L)'
;MTEVNLWAFEEEPSTEHRVVITVVGRDRIGIIAAITSCLAEHSVNIEDITQKILGEYFTMILVGDISRCPVSLSELRERLVRRGEEVGVKVYLQHASIFRAMHRI
;
A
#
# COMPACT_ATOMS: atom_id res chain seq x y z
N MET A 1 31.13 -37.71 -4.90
CA MET A 1 31.14 -36.36 -5.51
C MET A 1 30.11 -36.32 -6.62
N THR A 2 28.97 -35.69 -6.34
CA THR A 2 28.20 -34.93 -7.33
C THR A 2 27.43 -33.88 -6.53
N GLU A 3 28.02 -32.70 -6.35
CA GLU A 3 27.27 -31.43 -6.31
C GLU A 3 26.54 -31.34 -7.66
N VAL A 4 25.35 -30.79 -7.87
CA VAL A 4 24.61 -29.61 -7.37
C VAL A 4 23.15 -29.88 -7.82
N ASN A 5 22.08 -29.31 -7.25
CA ASN A 5 21.82 -27.88 -7.29
C ASN A 5 20.81 -27.47 -6.20
N LEU A 6 21.24 -26.52 -5.36
CA LEU A 6 20.53 -26.03 -4.18
C LEU A 6 19.94 -24.65 -4.44
N TRP A 7 19.31 -24.42 -5.60
CA TRP A 7 18.62 -23.17 -5.93
C TRP A 7 17.31 -23.49 -6.65
N ALA A 8 16.29 -23.90 -5.89
CA ALA A 8 14.93 -23.67 -6.35
C ALA A 8 14.80 -22.14 -6.48
N PHE A 9 14.57 -21.65 -7.70
CA PHE A 9 14.18 -20.27 -7.91
C PHE A 9 13.01 -19.98 -6.98
N GLU A 10 13.22 -19.14 -5.96
CA GLU A 10 12.09 -18.50 -5.29
C GLU A 10 11.40 -17.68 -6.38
N GLU A 11 10.20 -18.10 -6.81
CA GLU A 11 9.38 -17.26 -7.68
C GLU A 11 9.23 -15.91 -6.97
N GLU A 12 9.67 -14.82 -7.60
CA GLU A 12 9.41 -13.50 -7.05
C GLU A 12 7.89 -13.38 -6.82
N PRO A 13 7.44 -12.98 -5.62
CA PRO A 13 6.03 -12.93 -5.31
C PRO A 13 5.28 -12.07 -6.33
N SER A 14 4.20 -12.62 -6.89
CA SER A 14 3.38 -11.97 -7.91
C SER A 14 2.90 -10.60 -7.43
N THR A 15 3.30 -9.53 -8.11
CA THR A 15 2.91 -8.15 -7.76
C THR A 15 1.56 -7.73 -8.35
N GLU A 16 0.82 -8.67 -8.96
CA GLU A 16 -0.47 -8.43 -9.61
C GLU A 16 -1.53 -7.86 -8.67
N HIS A 17 -1.42 -8.14 -7.37
CA HIS A 17 -2.37 -7.66 -6.37
C HIS A 17 -1.76 -6.61 -5.43
N ARG A 18 -0.60 -6.06 -5.75
CA ARG A 18 0.03 -5.03 -4.92
C ARG A 18 -0.48 -3.64 -5.26
N VAL A 19 -0.73 -2.85 -4.22
CA VAL A 19 -1.02 -1.42 -4.31
C VAL A 19 -0.04 -0.63 -3.47
N VAL A 20 0.21 0.59 -3.89
CA VAL A 20 0.93 1.59 -3.09
C VAL A 20 -0.06 2.68 -2.71
N ILE A 21 -0.11 2.96 -1.41
CA ILE A 21 -0.97 3.97 -0.81
C ILE A 21 -0.09 5.04 -0.20
N THR A 22 -0.29 6.29 -0.61
CA THR A 22 0.43 7.45 -0.11
C THR A 22 -0.54 8.35 0.63
N VAL A 23 -0.21 8.69 1.88
CA VAL A 23 -1.00 9.56 2.75
C VAL A 23 -0.15 10.78 3.09
N VAL A 24 -0.72 11.98 2.90
CA VAL A 24 -0.03 13.25 3.16
C VAL A 24 -1.00 14.24 3.80
N GLY A 25 -0.63 14.85 4.92
CA GLY A 25 -1.38 15.94 5.52
C GLY A 25 -0.67 16.52 6.74
N ARG A 26 -1.29 17.46 7.44
CA ARG A 26 -0.76 17.95 8.73
C ARG A 26 -0.96 16.88 9.78
N ASP A 27 0.07 16.65 10.59
CA ASP A 27 0.02 15.61 11.62
C ASP A 27 -1.18 15.80 12.56
N ARG A 28 -1.91 14.71 12.80
CA ARG A 28 -3.02 14.67 13.74
C ARG A 28 -3.20 13.27 14.30
N ILE A 29 -3.72 13.21 15.51
CA ILE A 29 -4.10 11.95 16.14
C ILE A 29 -5.15 11.24 15.27
N GLY A 30 -4.95 9.96 15.02
CA GLY A 30 -5.92 9.08 14.37
C GLY A 30 -5.70 8.80 12.88
N ILE A 31 -4.70 9.43 12.21
CA ILE A 31 -4.43 9.16 10.78
C ILE A 31 -4.18 7.68 10.53
N ILE A 32 -3.21 7.09 11.24
CA ILE A 32 -2.83 5.67 11.05
C ILE A 32 -4.03 4.76 11.32
N ALA A 33 -4.74 4.99 12.43
CA ALA A 33 -5.90 4.20 12.81
C ALA A 33 -7.01 4.25 11.75
N ALA A 34 -7.34 5.44 11.24
CA ALA A 34 -8.38 5.62 10.24
C ALA A 34 -8.03 4.89 8.93
N ILE A 35 -6.80 5.05 8.44
CA ILE A 35 -6.36 4.43 7.19
C ILE A 35 -6.27 2.91 7.33
N THR A 36 -5.58 2.42 8.36
CA THR A 36 -5.40 0.97 8.57
C THR A 36 -6.70 0.25 8.90
N SER A 37 -7.63 0.89 9.62
CA SER A 37 -8.97 0.32 9.85
C SER A 37 -9.74 0.19 8.55
N CYS A 38 -9.70 1.21 7.68
CA CYS A 38 -10.32 1.13 6.36
C CYS A 38 -9.72 -0.01 5.52
N LEU A 39 -8.40 -0.22 5.56
CA LEU A 39 -7.75 -1.34 4.89
C LEU A 39 -8.19 -2.70 5.45
N ALA A 40 -8.25 -2.82 6.78
CA ALA A 40 -8.68 -4.04 7.46
C ALA A 40 -10.16 -4.39 7.17
N GLU A 41 -11.04 -3.39 7.14
CA GLU A 41 -12.47 -3.54 6.76
C GLU A 41 -12.62 -4.17 5.36
N HIS A 42 -11.66 -3.93 4.47
CA HIS A 42 -11.65 -4.42 3.09
C HIS A 42 -10.67 -5.57 2.87
N SER A 43 -10.22 -6.24 3.93
CA SER A 43 -9.32 -7.41 3.85
C SER A 43 -8.03 -7.16 3.05
N VAL A 44 -7.50 -5.92 3.11
CA VAL A 44 -6.22 -5.57 2.51
C VAL A 44 -5.11 -5.92 3.50
N ASN A 45 -4.19 -6.79 3.09
CA ASN A 45 -3.02 -7.13 3.89
C ASN A 45 -1.95 -6.04 3.73
N ILE A 46 -1.33 -5.61 4.83
CA ILE A 46 -0.25 -4.61 4.80
C ILE A 46 1.07 -5.36 4.74
N GLU A 47 1.78 -5.26 3.61
CA GLU A 47 3.08 -5.91 3.41
C GLU A 47 4.24 -5.04 3.90
N ASP A 48 4.13 -3.71 3.72
CA ASP A 48 5.13 -2.75 4.17
C ASP A 48 4.46 -1.41 4.52
N ILE A 49 5.04 -0.71 5.50
CA ILE A 49 4.61 0.61 5.93
C ILE A 49 5.82 1.43 6.35
N THR A 50 5.95 2.61 5.75
CA THR A 50 6.93 3.61 6.16
C THR A 50 6.22 4.92 6.41
N GLN A 51 6.56 5.59 7.50
CA GLN A 51 6.02 6.89 7.87
C GLN A 51 7.14 7.85 8.22
N LYS A 52 6.91 9.14 7.98
CA LYS A 52 7.85 10.20 8.32
C LYS A 52 7.11 11.50 8.63
N ILE A 53 7.70 12.28 9.51
CA ILE A 53 7.35 13.69 9.66
C ILE A 53 8.28 14.51 8.78
N LEU A 54 7.73 15.21 7.80
CA LEU A 54 8.45 16.10 6.90
C LEU A 54 8.04 17.55 7.17
N GLY A 55 8.81 18.22 8.03
CA GLY A 55 8.44 19.53 8.54
C GLY A 55 7.21 19.42 9.43
N GLU A 56 6.13 20.11 9.06
CA GLU A 56 4.82 20.04 9.75
C GLU A 56 3.87 18.98 9.18
N TYR A 57 4.31 18.23 8.16
CA TYR A 57 3.48 17.26 7.45
C TYR A 57 3.78 15.84 7.91
N PHE A 58 2.72 15.09 8.19
CA PHE A 58 2.75 13.65 8.28
C PHE A 58 2.71 13.06 6.87
N THR A 59 3.64 12.17 6.57
CA THR A 59 3.66 11.37 5.35
C THR A 59 3.72 9.89 5.70
N MET A 60 2.95 9.08 4.99
CA MET A 60 2.97 7.64 5.14
C MET A 60 2.83 6.99 3.76
N ILE A 61 3.67 6.01 3.49
CA ILE A 61 3.62 5.17 2.30
C ILE A 61 3.42 3.74 2.77
N LEU A 62 2.49 3.05 2.12
CA LEU A 62 2.03 1.74 2.53
C LEU A 62 1.91 0.85 1.30
N VAL A 63 2.50 -0.33 1.35
CA VAL A 63 2.37 -1.37 0.33
C VAL A 63 1.37 -2.39 0.84
N GLY A 64 0.31 -2.62 0.08
CA GLY A 64 -0.74 -3.55 0.46
C GLY A 64 -1.00 -4.60 -0.61
N ASP A 65 -1.36 -5.81 -0.19
CA ASP A 65 -1.90 -6.86 -1.03
C ASP A 65 -3.44 -6.85 -0.97
N ILE A 66 -4.07 -6.65 -2.13
CA ILE A 66 -5.52 -6.60 -2.32
C ILE A 66 -6.10 -7.90 -2.89
N SER A 67 -5.35 -9.01 -2.90
CA SER A 67 -5.78 -10.32 -3.42
C SER A 67 -7.07 -10.85 -2.77
N ARG A 68 -7.34 -10.44 -1.52
CA ARG A 68 -8.55 -10.79 -0.75
C ARG A 68 -9.57 -9.65 -0.63
N CYS A 69 -9.31 -8.52 -1.30
CA CYS A 69 -10.20 -7.37 -1.23
C CYS A 69 -11.50 -7.65 -2.00
N PRO A 70 -12.67 -7.56 -1.35
CA PRO A 70 -13.95 -7.91 -1.99
C PRO A 70 -14.47 -6.81 -2.93
N VAL A 71 -13.84 -5.63 -2.94
CA VAL A 71 -14.27 -4.48 -3.72
C VAL A 71 -13.24 -4.13 -4.80
N SER A 72 -13.70 -3.41 -5.83
CA SER A 72 -12.81 -2.95 -6.90
C SER A 72 -11.76 -1.95 -6.39
N LEU A 73 -10.66 -1.81 -7.14
CA LEU A 73 -9.63 -0.81 -6.85
C LEU A 73 -10.18 0.63 -6.82
N SER A 74 -11.18 0.94 -7.65
CA SER A 74 -11.83 2.26 -7.66
C SER A 74 -12.61 2.51 -6.37
N GLU A 75 -13.40 1.52 -5.96
CA GLU A 75 -14.20 1.60 -4.73
C GLU A 75 -13.28 1.72 -3.50
N LEU A 76 -12.22 0.92 -3.42
CA LEU A 76 -11.24 1.01 -2.33
C LEU A 76 -10.58 2.40 -2.28
N ARG A 77 -10.21 2.96 -3.44
CA ARG A 77 -9.65 4.31 -3.55
C ARG A 77 -10.63 5.35 -3.03
N GLU A 78 -11.89 5.32 -3.46
CA GLU A 78 -12.92 6.27 -3.04
C GLU A 78 -13.14 6.24 -1.52
N ARG A 79 -13.16 5.03 -0.93
CA ARG A 79 -13.30 4.85 0.52
C ARG A 79 -12.11 5.39 1.29
N LEU A 80 -10.89 5.11 0.84
CA LEU A 80 -9.67 5.62 1.45
C LEU A 80 -9.56 7.13 1.36
N VAL A 81 -9.95 7.73 0.22
CA VAL A 81 -10.00 9.19 0.06
C VAL A 81 -10.98 9.79 1.04
N ARG A 82 -12.22 9.28 1.11
CA ARG A 82 -13.23 9.74 2.07
C ARG A 82 -12.73 9.65 3.52
N ARG A 83 -12.16 8.50 3.89
CA ARG A 83 -11.60 8.28 5.23
C ARG A 83 -10.43 9.23 5.53
N GLY A 84 -9.62 9.52 4.51
CA GLY A 84 -8.54 10.50 4.59
C GLY A 84 -9.06 11.91 4.84
N GLU A 85 -10.12 12.33 4.16
CA GLU A 85 -10.76 13.64 4.34
C GLU A 85 -11.31 13.82 5.75
N GLU A 86 -11.91 12.78 6.35
CA GLU A 86 -12.38 12.79 7.75
C GLU A 86 -11.26 13.11 8.74
N VAL A 87 -10.06 12.59 8.48
CA VAL A 87 -8.84 12.89 9.24
C VAL A 87 -7.94 13.91 8.53
N GLY A 88 -8.53 14.71 7.63
CA GLY A 88 -7.93 15.79 6.84
C GLY A 88 -6.49 15.56 6.37
N VAL A 89 -6.29 14.40 5.77
CA VAL A 89 -5.13 14.03 4.95
C VAL A 89 -5.61 13.76 3.53
N LYS A 90 -4.70 13.91 2.56
CA LYS A 90 -4.91 13.42 1.20
C LYS A 90 -4.41 12.00 1.11
N VAL A 91 -5.14 11.16 0.39
CA VAL A 91 -4.78 9.76 0.15
C VAL A 91 -4.74 9.50 -1.35
N TYR A 92 -3.66 8.87 -1.79
CA TYR A 92 -3.47 8.41 -3.16
C TYR A 92 -3.29 6.91 -3.13
N LEU A 93 -3.99 6.20 -4.01
CA LEU A 93 -3.85 4.75 -4.16
C LEU A 93 -3.51 4.44 -5.62
N GLN A 94 -2.48 3.62 -5.83
CA GLN A 94 -1.98 3.24 -7.15
C GLN A 94 -1.71 1.75 -7.20
N HIS A 95 -1.94 1.15 -8.36
CA HIS A 95 -1.54 -0.24 -8.59
C HIS A 95 -0.01 -0.32 -8.70
N ALA A 96 0.62 -1.28 -8.04
CA ALA A 96 2.08 -1.40 -8.00
C ALA A 96 2.69 -1.78 -9.35
N SER A 97 1.88 -2.26 -10.30
CA SER A 97 2.32 -2.51 -11.69
C SER A 97 2.92 -1.27 -12.37
N ILE A 98 2.58 -0.05 -11.92
CA ILE A 98 3.17 1.19 -12.44
C ILE A 98 4.70 1.25 -12.23
N PHE A 99 5.21 0.64 -11.16
CA PHE A 99 6.65 0.64 -10.85
C PHE A 99 7.45 -0.37 -11.69
N ARG A 100 6.79 -1.39 -12.28
CA ARG A 100 7.43 -2.30 -13.24
C ARG A 100 7.70 -1.63 -14.59
N ALA A 101 6.92 -0.62 -14.98
CA ALA A 101 7.16 0.12 -16.21
C ALA A 101 8.46 0.95 -16.17
N MET A 102 8.94 1.32 -14.98
CA MET A 102 10.15 2.12 -14.79
C MET A 102 11.46 1.31 -14.89
N HIS A 103 11.41 0.00 -14.62
CA HIS A 103 12.58 -0.91 -14.68
C HIS A 103 12.72 -1.64 -16.05
N ARG A 104 12.03 -1.16 -17.09
CA ARG A 104 12.11 -1.70 -18.47
C ARG A 104 12.93 -0.81 -19.41
N ILE A 105 14.02 -0.23 -18.92
CA ILE A 105 14.98 0.56 -19.72
C ILE A 105 16.31 -0.17 -19.78
#